data_AF-H6QD15-F1
#
_entry.id   AF-H6QD15-F1
#
_cell.length_a   1.000
_cell.length_b   1.000
_cell.length_c   1.000
_cell.angle_alpha   90.00
_cell.angle_beta   90.00
_cell.angle_gamma   90.00
#
_symmetry.space_group_name_H-M   'P 1'
#
loop_
_entity.id
_entity.type
_entity.pdbx_description
1 polymer ?
#
loop_
_entity_poly.entity_id
_entity_poly.type
_entity_poly.pdbx_seq_one_letter_code
_entity_poly.pdbx_strand_id
1 'polypeptide(L)'
;MERLRADLPGKSRSWIKRAIMRLGDVKELKSGLYLVGGRRELGDWKPLYQVWFSEKESRWYCTCYFSHLGFACQRDVCTHVAAVLLYRRYKKALEKAERRRVYVAEGEVDAEV
;
A
#
# COMPACT_ATOMS: atom_id res chain seq x y z
N MET A 1 10.30 -3.21 -10.00
CA MET A 1 11.09 -2.38 -9.05
C MET A 1 11.14 -0.91 -9.46
N GLU A 2 11.35 -0.60 -10.74
CA GLU A 2 11.58 0.78 -11.22
C GLU A 2 10.37 1.72 -11.06
N ARG A 3 9.16 1.26 -11.38
CA ARG A 3 7.92 2.05 -11.19
C ARG A 3 7.61 2.39 -9.73
N LEU A 4 8.11 1.59 -8.78
CA LEU A 4 7.94 1.79 -7.34
C LEU A 4 8.83 2.91 -6.79
N ARG A 5 10.00 3.09 -7.41
CA ARG A 5 10.98 4.12 -7.04
C ARG A 5 10.51 5.52 -7.41
N ALA A 6 9.71 5.64 -8.48
CA ALA A 6 9.10 6.90 -8.89
C ALA A 6 8.10 7.42 -7.85
N ASP A 7 7.34 6.52 -7.22
CA ASP A 7 6.35 6.86 -6.18
C ASP A 7 7.01 7.18 -4.81
N LEU A 8 8.29 6.84 -4.64
CA LEU A 8 9.02 6.93 -3.36
C LEU A 8 10.45 7.47 -3.61
N PRO A 9 10.59 8.73 -4.06
CA PRO A 9 11.89 9.31 -4.37
C PRO A 9 12.78 9.38 -3.12
N GLY A 10 14.08 9.15 -3.30
CA GLY A 10 15.08 9.25 -2.23
C GLY A 10 15.14 8.07 -1.24
N LYS A 11 14.33 7.00 -1.43
CA LYS A 11 14.37 5.83 -0.55
C LYS A 11 15.43 4.81 -0.95
N SER A 12 16.14 4.28 0.04
CA SER A 12 17.16 3.24 -0.17
C SER A 12 16.55 1.91 -0.64
N ARG A 13 17.36 1.06 -1.28
CA ARG A 13 16.93 -0.29 -1.70
C ARG A 13 16.42 -1.13 -0.53
N SER A 14 17.08 -1.06 0.63
CA SER A 14 16.66 -1.79 1.84
C SER A 14 15.31 -1.31 2.35
N TRP A 15 15.05 0.00 2.31
CA TRP A 15 13.77 0.58 2.67
C TRP A 15 12.63 0.09 1.76
N ILE A 16 12.86 0.10 0.44
CA ILE A 16 11.89 -0.39 -0.55
C ILE A 16 11.62 -1.89 -0.35
N LYS A 17 12.66 -2.70 -0.15
CA LYS A 17 12.52 -4.13 0.13
C LYS A 17 11.65 -4.37 1.37
N ARG A 18 11.86 -3.59 2.43
CA ARG A 18 11.06 -3.64 3.66
C ARG A 18 9.58 -3.29 3.44
N ALA A 19 9.28 -2.34 2.56
CA ALA A 19 7.89 -2.01 2.22
C ALA A 19 7.22 -3.15 1.43
N ILE A 20 7.93 -3.75 0.47
CA ILE A 20 7.42 -4.88 -0.32
C ILE A 20 7.18 -6.10 0.57
N MET A 21 8.10 -6.43 1.47
CA MET A 21 7.94 -7.59 2.36
C MET A 21 6.72 -7.45 3.29
N ARG A 22 6.33 -6.22 3.63
CA ARG A 22 5.12 -5.93 4.43
C ARG A 22 3.81 -6.01 3.64
N LEU A 23 3.87 -6.15 2.31
CA LEU A 23 2.66 -6.15 1.47
C LEU A 23 1.71 -7.31 1.84
N GLY A 24 2.27 -8.48 2.17
CA GLY A 24 1.50 -9.64 2.61
C GLY A 24 0.86 -9.48 3.99
N ASP A 25 1.27 -8.48 4.77
CA ASP A 25 0.73 -8.21 6.10
C ASP A 25 -0.36 -7.14 6.10
N VAL A 26 -0.71 -6.60 4.91
CA VAL A 26 -1.74 -5.57 4.77
C VAL A 26 -3.12 -6.22 4.72
N LYS A 27 -3.99 -5.80 5.64
CA LYS A 27 -5.41 -6.15 5.65
C LYS A 27 -6.26 -4.89 5.58
N GLU A 28 -7.10 -4.80 4.56
CA GLU A 28 -8.10 -3.73 4.46
C GLU A 28 -9.27 -4.02 5.41
N LEU A 29 -9.57 -3.09 6.31
CA LEU A 29 -10.73 -3.19 7.22
C LEU A 29 -11.96 -2.52 6.61
N LYS A 30 -11.77 -1.31 6.08
CA LYS A 30 -12.78 -0.52 5.38
C LYS A 30 -12.07 0.43 4.41
N SER A 31 -12.83 1.04 3.50
CA SER A 31 -12.27 2.04 2.58
C SER A 31 -11.48 3.10 3.36
N GLY A 32 -10.20 3.24 3.06
CA GLY A 32 -9.32 4.22 3.70
C GLY A 32 -8.74 3.82 5.06
N LEU A 33 -9.03 2.63 5.59
CA LEU A 33 -8.43 2.09 6.84
C LEU A 33 -7.86 0.68 6.62
N TYR A 34 -6.58 0.55 6.95
CA TYR A 34 -5.79 -0.65 6.76
C TYR A 34 -5.08 -1.03 8.06
N LEU A 35 -4.94 -2.32 8.28
CA LEU A 35 -4.04 -2.90 9.27
C LEU A 35 -2.80 -3.42 8.57
N VAL A 36 -1.66 -3.24 9.22
CA VAL A 36 -0.39 -3.82 8.79
C VAL A 36 0.19 -4.60 9.96
N GLY A 37 0.40 -5.90 9.76
CA GLY A 37 1.10 -6.75 10.73
C GLY A 37 2.53 -6.24 10.96
N GLY A 38 2.93 -6.15 12.21
CA GLY A 38 4.29 -5.77 12.59
C GLY A 38 5.23 -6.97 12.57
N ARG A 39 6.42 -6.77 12.02
CA ARG A 39 7.48 -7.78 11.92
C ARG A 39 8.75 -7.32 12.64
N ARG A 40 9.14 -8.04 13.69
CA ARG A 40 10.33 -7.73 14.51
C ARG A 40 11.60 -7.70 13.65
N GLU A 41 11.72 -8.63 12.70
CA GLU A 41 12.82 -8.74 11.75
C GLU A 41 12.91 -7.55 10.78
N LEU A 42 11.84 -6.77 10.65
CA LEU A 42 11.79 -5.56 9.83
C LEU A 42 11.91 -4.26 10.63
N GLY A 43 12.19 -4.35 11.93
CA GLY A 43 12.38 -3.22 12.84
C GLY A 43 11.10 -2.75 13.54
N ASP A 44 10.04 -3.55 13.52
CA ASP A 44 8.77 -3.17 14.13
C ASP A 44 8.74 -3.52 15.62
N TRP A 45 8.20 -2.59 16.42
CA TRP A 45 8.07 -2.74 17.87
C TRP A 45 6.71 -3.25 18.31
N LYS A 46 5.66 -2.89 17.56
CA LYS A 46 4.28 -3.29 17.84
C LYS A 46 3.90 -4.43 16.91
N PRO A 47 3.06 -5.37 17.34
CA PRO A 47 2.59 -6.48 16.50
C PRO A 47 1.61 -6.02 15.41
N LEU A 48 1.04 -4.82 15.53
CA LEU A 48 0.03 -4.31 14.62
C LEU A 48 0.13 -2.80 14.49
N TYR A 49 -0.07 -2.31 13.27
CA TYR A 49 -0.14 -0.89 12.94
C TYR A 49 -1.43 -0.58 12.20
N GLN A 50 -2.07 0.52 12.57
CA GLN A 50 -3.20 1.06 11.82
C GLN A 50 -2.67 2.13 10.86
N VAL A 51 -3.17 2.09 9.63
CA VAL A 51 -2.85 3.04 8.57
C VAL A 51 -4.16 3.56 8.00
N TRP A 52 -4.31 4.89 7.95
CA TRP A 52 -5.51 5.51 7.42
C TRP A 52 -5.21 6.76 6.63
N PHE A 53 -6.15 7.15 5.77
CA PHE A 53 -6.11 8.44 5.10
C PHE A 53 -6.90 9.47 5.92
N SER A 54 -6.28 10.60 6.23
CA SER A 54 -6.95 11.76 6.81
C SER A 54 -7.38 12.69 5.68
N GLU A 55 -8.69 12.82 5.47
CA GLU A 55 -9.24 13.73 4.45
C GLU A 55 -8.95 15.19 4.79
N LYS A 56 -9.06 15.55 6.09
CA LYS A 56 -8.81 16.91 6.59
C LYS A 56 -7.43 17.43 6.21
N GLU A 57 -6.43 16.55 6.23
CA GLU A 57 -5.04 16.90 5.94
C GLU A 57 -4.54 16.35 4.61
N SER A 58 -5.42 15.68 3.85
CA SER A 58 -5.11 15.01 2.59
C SER A 58 -3.84 14.14 2.66
N ARG A 59 -3.66 13.42 3.79
CA ARG A 59 -2.41 12.74 4.15
C ARG A 59 -2.66 11.34 4.70
N TRP A 60 -1.70 10.44 4.43
CA TRP A 60 -1.63 9.12 5.08
C TRP A 60 -1.01 9.16 6.46
N TYR A 61 -1.67 8.48 7.39
CA TYR A 61 -1.30 8.34 8.78
C TYR A 61 -1.00 6.89 9.14
N CYS A 62 -0.07 6.70 10.06
CA CYS A 62 0.26 5.40 10.62
C CYS A 62 0.51 5.53 12.13
N THR A 63 0.06 4.55 12.91
CA THR A 63 0.34 4.50 14.35
C THR A 63 1.83 4.42 14.69
N CYS A 64 2.69 4.01 13.73
CA CYS A 64 4.14 4.01 13.93
C CYS A 64 4.72 5.42 14.11
N TYR A 65 4.02 6.45 13.64
CA TYR A 65 4.42 7.85 13.83
C TYR A 65 4.33 8.28 15.28
N PHE A 66 3.47 7.67 16.09
CA PHE A 66 3.30 8.04 17.50
C PHE A 66 4.11 7.12 18.45
N SER A 67 5.09 6.39 17.91
CA SER A 67 5.96 5.47 18.66
C SER A 67 7.40 6.03 18.76
N HIS A 68 8.34 5.27 19.32
CA HIS A 68 9.73 5.69 19.62
C HIS A 68 10.55 6.30 18.43
N LEU A 69 10.09 6.13 17.19
CA LEU A 69 10.65 6.73 15.95
C LEU A 69 10.02 8.09 15.57
N GLY A 70 9.22 8.67 16.48
CA GLY A 70 7.96 9.35 16.20
C GLY A 70 7.94 10.80 15.70
N PHE A 71 9.06 11.36 15.27
CA PHE A 71 9.05 12.69 14.64
C PHE A 71 9.79 12.74 13.30
N ALA A 72 10.84 11.94 13.12
CA ALA A 72 11.55 11.87 11.85
C ALA A 72 10.67 11.29 10.72
N CYS A 73 9.88 10.25 11.02
CA CYS A 73 8.94 9.67 10.06
C CYS A 73 7.64 10.48 9.92
N GLN A 74 7.37 11.50 10.72
CA GLN A 74 6.17 12.32 10.50
C GLN A 74 6.30 13.21 9.26
N ARG A 75 7.53 13.54 8.84
CA ARG A 75 7.79 14.39 7.67
C ARG A 75 7.83 13.60 6.36
N ASP A 76 7.79 12.27 6.42
CA ASP A 76 8.08 11.40 5.29
C ASP A 76 7.23 10.11 5.36
N VAL A 77 7.04 9.42 4.23
CA VAL A 77 6.26 8.18 4.18
C VAL A 77 7.02 7.06 4.91
N CYS A 78 6.37 6.33 5.83
CA CYS A 78 6.94 5.11 6.44
C CYS A 78 6.71 3.86 5.58
N THR A 79 7.42 2.77 5.89
CA THR A 79 7.29 1.50 5.16
C THR A 79 5.89 0.88 5.29
N HIS A 80 5.17 1.15 6.38
CA HIS A 80 3.78 0.71 6.56
C HIS A 80 2.82 1.43 5.61
N VAL A 81 2.92 2.77 5.54
CA VAL A 81 2.11 3.56 4.59
C VAL A 81 2.45 3.18 3.16
N ALA A 82 3.74 3.02 2.83
CA ALA A 82 4.12 2.56 1.50
C ALA A 82 3.54 1.19 1.16
N ALA A 83 3.58 0.22 2.08
CA ALA A 83 2.94 -1.09 1.85
C ALA A 83 1.45 -0.96 1.51
N VAL A 84 0.72 -0.08 2.21
CA VAL A 84 -0.70 0.20 1.93
C VAL A 84 -0.91 0.87 0.58
N LEU A 85 -0.10 1.86 0.23
CA LEU A 85 -0.18 2.52 -1.08
C LEU A 85 0.03 1.51 -2.22
N LEU A 86 1.00 0.60 -2.05
CA LEU A 86 1.27 -0.48 -3.00
C LEU A 86 0.12 -1.48 -3.07
N TYR A 87 -0.42 -1.88 -1.93
CA TYR A 87 -1.59 -2.75 -1.85
C TYR A 87 -2.78 -2.16 -2.62
N ARG A 88 -3.08 -0.88 -2.41
CA ARG A 88 -4.17 -0.18 -3.11
C ARG A 88 -3.95 -0.13 -4.62
N ARG A 89 -2.71 0.11 -5.07
CA ARG A 89 -2.36 0.12 -6.49
C ARG A 89 -2.50 -1.27 -7.11
N TYR A 90 -2.04 -2.30 -6.41
CA TYR A 90 -2.16 -3.69 -6.83
C TYR A 90 -3.63 -4.13 -6.91
N LYS A 91 -4.43 -3.84 -5.89
CA LYS A 91 -5.87 -4.11 -5.86
C LYS A 91 -6.59 -3.45 -7.04
N LYS A 92 -6.36 -2.15 -7.28
CA LYS A 92 -6.94 -1.44 -8.45
C LYS A 92 -6.52 -2.05 -9.78
N ALA A 93 -5.27 -2.51 -9.90
CA ALA A 93 -4.78 -3.14 -11.11
C ALA A 93 -5.46 -4.50 -11.35
N LEU A 94 -5.67 -5.29 -10.28
CA LEU A 94 -6.43 -6.54 -10.33
C LEU A 94 -7.89 -6.28 -10.71
N GLU A 95 -8.57 -5.36 -10.03
CA GLU A 95 -9.96 -4.98 -10.33
C GLU A 95 -10.10 -4.55 -11.80
N LYS A 96 -9.15 -3.77 -12.33
CA LYS A 96 -9.15 -3.36 -13.75
C LYS A 96 -8.93 -4.55 -14.70
N ALA A 97 -8.05 -5.49 -14.33
CA ALA A 97 -7.78 -6.68 -15.13
C ALA A 97 -8.97 -7.65 -15.12
N GLU A 98 -9.59 -7.86 -13.97
CA GLU A 98 -10.81 -8.66 -13.81
C GLU A 98 -11.95 -8.04 -14.61
N ARG A 99 -12.17 -6.73 -14.47
CA ARG A 99 -13.19 -6.02 -15.24
C ARG A 99 -12.94 -6.13 -16.75
N ARG A 100 -11.68 -6.01 -17.21
CA ARG A 100 -11.31 -6.23 -18.61
C ARG A 100 -11.58 -7.67 -19.06
N ARG A 101 -11.36 -8.66 -18.19
CA ARG A 101 -11.60 -10.07 -18.48
C ARG A 101 -13.09 -10.41 -18.55
N VAL A 102 -13.92 -9.77 -17.72
CA VAL A 102 -15.39 -9.85 -17.81
C VAL A 102 -15.87 -9.28 -19.14
N TYR A 103 -15.39 -8.10 -19.57
CA TYR A 103 -15.73 -7.55 -20.89
C TYR A 103 -15.31 -8.45 -22.08
N VAL A 104 -14.22 -9.20 -21.95
CA VAL A 104 -13.80 -10.17 -23.00
C VAL A 104 -14.66 -11.43 -22.98
N ALA A 105 -15.23 -11.81 -21.82
CA ALA A 105 -16.13 -12.95 -21.69
C ALA A 105 -17.59 -12.61 -22.04
N GLU A 106 -18.01 -11.35 -21.87
CA GLU A 106 -19.34 -10.85 -22.25
C GLU A 106 -19.38 -10.24 -23.66
N GLY A 107 -18.22 -10.07 -24.30
CA GLY A 107 -18.12 -9.67 -25.70
C GLY A 107 -18.23 -10.88 -26.62
N GLU A 108 -19.46 -11.28 -26.96
CA GLU A 108 -19.69 -11.85 -28.28
C GLU A 108 -19.16 -10.85 -29.32
N VAL A 109 -18.16 -11.28 -30.08
CA VAL A 109 -17.73 -10.56 -31.28
C VAL A 109 -18.74 -10.89 -32.37
N ASP A 110 -19.80 -10.10 -32.45
CA ASP A 110 -20.57 -10.02 -33.68
C ASP A 110 -19.70 -9.34 -34.74
N ALA A 111 -19.26 -10.14 -35.70
CA ALA A 111 -18.95 -9.66 -37.03
C ALA A 111 -19.98 -10.30 -37.97
N GLU A 112 -21.15 -9.66 -38.09
CA GLU A 112 -21.93 -9.63 -39.33
C GLU A 112 -20.99 -9.11 -40.45
N VAL A 113 -20.94 -9.60 -41.69
CA VAL A 113 -21.89 -10.21 -42.62
C VAL A 113 -21.13 -11.07 -43.64
#